data_AF-A0A7G7KHD7-F1
#
_entry.id   AF-A0A7G7KHD7-F1
#
_cell.length_a   1.000
_cell.length_b   1.000
_cell.length_c   1.000
_cell.angle_alpha   90.00
_cell.angle_beta   90.00
_cell.angle_gamma   90.00
#
_symmetry.space_group_name_H-M   'P 1'
#
loop_
_entity.id
_entity.type
_entity.pdbx_description
1 polymer ?
#
loop_
_entity_poly.entity_id
_entity_poly.type
_entity_poly.pdbx_seq_one_letter_code
_entity_poly.pdbx_strand_id
1 'polypeptide(L)'
;MPASPAEKQLRTWIRSQHLICVGTDFLFETVDQAQLDRFEQSLEALGGHIREVKAVGNWPMGPNRSFKVLRALASVPRPGGEKIVQYWASRGSNQTRYAEINS
;
A
#
# COMPACT_ATOMS: atom_id res chain seq x y z
N MET A 1 1.46 23.64 4.96
CA MET A 1 0.21 22.87 5.12
C MET A 1 0.54 21.58 5.85
N PRO A 2 -0.13 21.26 6.97
CA PRO A 2 0.02 19.97 7.62
C PRO A 2 -0.48 18.85 6.69
N ALA A 3 0.14 17.68 6.76
CA ALA A 3 -0.28 16.51 6.00
C ALA A 3 -1.74 16.13 6.35
N SER A 4 -2.55 15.81 5.34
CA SER A 4 -3.93 15.36 5.55
C SER A 4 -3.96 14.02 6.32
N PRO A 5 -5.09 13.64 6.95
CA PRO A 5 -5.21 12.34 7.60
C PRO A 5 -4.88 11.17 6.64
N ALA A 6 -5.37 11.23 5.41
CA ALA A 6 -5.05 10.25 4.35
C ALA A 6 -3.55 10.22 4.06
N GLU A 7 -2.91 11.38 3.92
CA GLU A 7 -1.47 11.47 3.67
C GLU A 7 -0.64 10.86 4.83
N LYS A 8 -1.03 11.11 6.08
CA LYS A 8 -0.39 10.52 7.28
C LYS A 8 -0.56 8.99 7.31
N GLN A 9 -1.72 8.50 6.88
CA GLN A 9 -1.99 7.07 6.80
C GLN A 9 -1.11 6.39 5.75
N LEU A 10 -1.02 6.95 4.53
CA LEU A 10 -0.11 6.44 3.49
C LEU A 10 1.35 6.41 3.96
N ARG A 11 1.82 7.49 4.62
CA ARG A 11 3.17 7.54 5.21
C ARG A 11 3.40 6.45 6.28
N THR A 12 2.36 6.07 7.00
CA THR A 12 2.44 4.99 7.99
C THR A 12 2.58 3.64 7.31
N TRP A 13 1.82 3.38 6.25
CA TRP A 13 1.97 2.16 5.45
C TRP A 13 3.29 2.06 4.69
N ILE A 14 3.86 3.19 4.27
CA ILE A 14 5.22 3.24 3.71
C ILE A 14 6.24 2.75 4.73
N ARG A 15 6.17 3.27 5.97
CA ARG A 15 7.10 2.90 7.04
C ARG A 15 6.95 1.45 7.49
N SER A 16 5.74 0.90 7.45
CA SER A 16 5.48 -0.50 7.79
C SER A 16 5.60 -1.46 6.59
N GLN A 17 6.10 -0.98 5.44
CA GLN A 17 6.33 -1.77 4.23
C GLN A 17 5.06 -2.45 3.68
N HIS A 18 3.89 -1.88 3.94
CA HIS A 18 2.65 -2.27 3.29
C HIS A 18 2.45 -1.53 1.96
N LEU A 19 3.01 -0.32 1.82
CA LEU A 19 2.87 0.52 0.64
C LEU A 19 4.25 0.85 0.05
N ILE A 20 4.46 0.53 -1.22
CA ILE A 20 5.65 0.88 -1.98
C ILE A 20 5.28 1.58 -3.29
N CYS A 21 6.24 2.27 -3.90
CA CYS A 21 6.11 2.76 -5.27
C CYS A 21 6.75 1.76 -6.24
N VAL A 22 6.04 1.42 -7.31
CA VAL A 22 6.54 0.59 -8.41
C VAL A 22 6.24 1.31 -9.71
N GLY A 23 7.29 1.78 -10.38
CA GLY A 23 7.13 2.63 -11.57
C GLY A 23 6.33 3.89 -11.26
N THR A 24 5.17 4.04 -11.90
CA THR A 24 4.24 5.18 -11.69
C THR A 24 3.10 4.87 -10.72
N ASP A 25 3.13 3.71 -10.09
CA ASP A 25 2.02 3.17 -9.32
C ASP A 25 2.39 2.96 -7.85
N PHE A 26 1.35 2.97 -7.02
CA PHE A 26 1.39 2.43 -5.67
C PHE A 26 1.05 0.95 -5.71
N LEU A 27 1.87 0.16 -5.02
CA LEU A 27 1.60 -1.23 -4.72
C LEU A 27 1.37 -1.35 -3.21
N PHE A 28 0.15 -1.70 -2.83
CA PHE A 28 -0.25 -1.91 -1.45
C PHE A 28 -0.53 -3.38 -1.19
N GLU A 29 -0.02 -3.91 -0.08
CA GLU A 29 -0.28 -5.28 0.32
C GLU A 29 -0.73 -5.40 1.77
N THR A 30 -1.67 -6.32 1.99
CA THR A 30 -2.21 -6.61 3.31
C THR A 30 -2.79 -8.02 3.37
N VAL A 31 -2.92 -8.56 4.58
CA VAL A 31 -3.69 -9.79 4.86
C VAL A 31 -5.08 -9.50 5.44
N ASP A 32 -5.40 -8.21 5.60
CA ASP A 32 -6.61 -7.71 6.24
C ASP A 32 -7.42 -6.87 5.25
N GLN A 33 -8.63 -7.34 4.91
CA GLN A 33 -9.57 -6.67 4.01
C GLN A 33 -9.90 -5.24 4.52
N ALA A 34 -10.02 -5.05 5.83
CA ALA A 34 -10.35 -3.73 6.38
C ALA A 34 -9.23 -2.71 6.14
N GLN A 35 -7.98 -3.14 5.99
CA GLN A 35 -6.88 -2.24 5.60
C GLN A 35 -6.91 -1.91 4.11
N LEU A 36 -7.35 -2.85 3.27
CA LEU A 36 -7.54 -2.60 1.84
C LEU A 36 -8.64 -1.55 1.62
N ASP A 37 -9.77 -1.67 2.32
CA ASP A 37 -10.88 -0.71 2.22
C ASP A 37 -10.44 0.69 2.70
N ARG A 38 -9.64 0.76 3.77
CA ARG A 38 -9.06 2.04 4.24
C ARG A 38 -8.06 2.63 3.26
N PHE A 39 -7.31 1.77 2.55
CA PHE A 39 -6.36 2.22 1.53
C PHE A 39 -7.10 2.85 0.35
N GLU A 40 -8.19 2.23 -0.11
CA GLU A 40 -9.06 2.79 -1.15
C GLU A 40 -9.61 4.16 -0.75
N GLN A 41 -10.23 4.27 0.43
CA GLN A 41 -10.75 5.55 0.95
C GLN A 41 -9.66 6.63 1.08
N SER A 42 -8.44 6.24 1.49
CA SER A 42 -7.31 7.17 1.62
C SER A 42 -6.83 7.65 0.24
N LEU A 43 -6.87 6.80 -0.78
CA LEU A 43 -6.54 7.19 -2.15
C LEU A 43 -7.62 8.09 -2.75
N GLU A 44 -8.89 7.75 -2.59
CA GLU A 44 -10.02 8.54 -3.07
C GLU A 44 -10.01 9.96 -2.49
N ALA A 45 -9.71 10.10 -1.20
CA ALA A 45 -9.55 11.40 -0.54
C ALA A 45 -8.40 12.25 -1.12
N LEU A 46 -7.46 11.62 -1.85
CA LEU A 46 -6.36 12.27 -2.56
C LEU A 46 -6.61 12.35 -4.07
N GLY A 47 -7.80 11.96 -4.55
CA GLY A 47 -8.16 11.95 -5.97
C GLY A 47 -7.63 10.76 -6.78
N GLY A 48 -7.17 9.71 -6.10
CA GLY A 48 -6.76 8.44 -6.71
C GLY A 48 -7.85 7.37 -6.63
N HIS A 49 -7.56 6.21 -7.21
CA HIS A 49 -8.40 5.01 -7.10
C HIS A 49 -7.54 3.75 -7.27
N ILE A 50 -8.03 2.63 -6.76
CA ILE A 50 -7.43 1.32 -7.01
C ILE A 50 -7.83 0.86 -8.42
N ARG A 51 -6.85 0.39 -9.19
CA ARG A 51 -7.08 -0.16 -10.55
C ARG A 51 -7.30 -1.67 -10.54
N GLU A 52 -6.60 -2.37 -9.66
CA GLU A 52 -6.63 -3.83 -9.59
C GLU A 52 -6.43 -4.29 -8.15
N VAL A 53 -7.19 -5.31 -7.74
CA VAL A 53 -6.96 -6.08 -6.52
C VAL A 53 -6.83 -7.55 -6.88
N LYS A 54 -5.81 -8.22 -6.36
CA LYS A 54 -5.65 -9.67 -6.51
C LYS A 54 -5.06 -10.32 -5.26
N ALA A 55 -5.35 -11.60 -5.08
CA ALA A 55 -4.64 -12.43 -4.11
C ALA A 55 -3.32 -12.90 -4.73
N VAL A 56 -2.20 -12.68 -4.03
CA VAL A 56 -0.85 -12.97 -4.55
C VAL A 56 -0.11 -14.08 -3.80
N GLY A 57 -0.70 -14.57 -2.71
CA GLY A 57 -0.21 -15.76 -2.00
C GLY A 57 -0.82 -15.87 -0.61
N ASN A 58 -0.24 -16.73 0.23
CA ASN A 58 -0.72 -16.99 1.58
C ASN A 58 0.38 -16.74 2.61
N TRP A 59 0.18 -15.78 3.51
CA TRP A 59 1.08 -15.48 4.61
C TRP A 59 0.85 -16.44 5.77
N PRO A 60 1.88 -17.18 6.24
CA PRO A 60 1.74 -18.08 7.38
C PRO A 60 1.56 -17.28 8.67
N MET A 61 0.59 -17.67 9.49
CA MET A 61 0.30 -17.00 10.75
C MET A 61 0.00 -18.02 11.85
N GLY A 62 1.06 -18.63 12.37
CA GLY A 62 1.00 -19.69 13.36
C GLY A 62 0.89 -21.10 12.75
N PRO A 63 0.91 -22.14 13.60
CA PRO A 63 0.79 -23.52 13.14
C PRO A 63 -0.60 -23.74 12.51
N ASN A 64 -0.62 -24.13 11.24
CA ASN A 64 -1.83 -24.47 10.45
C ASN A 64 -2.77 -23.31 10.10
N ARG A 65 -2.32 -22.06 10.16
CA ARG A 65 -3.12 -20.91 9.73
C ARG A 65 -2.36 -20.08 8.71
N SER A 66 -3.03 -19.71 7.63
CA SER A 66 -2.50 -18.82 6.62
C SER A 66 -3.57 -17.82 6.19
N PHE A 67 -3.15 -16.59 5.89
CA PHE A 67 -4.04 -15.55 5.39
C PHE A 67 -3.68 -15.20 3.96
N LYS A 68 -4.70 -14.96 3.12
CA LYS A 68 -4.46 -14.49 1.75
C LYS A 68 -3.82 -13.11 1.79
N VAL A 69 -2.71 -12.94 1.09
CA VAL A 69 -2.11 -11.63 0.84
C VAL A 69 -2.88 -11.00 -0.33
N LEU A 70 -3.54 -9.89 -0.05
CA LEU A 70 -4.21 -9.04 -1.02
C LEU A 70 -3.23 -7.98 -1.50
N ARG A 71 -3.06 -7.88 -2.81
CA ARG A 71 -2.29 -6.83 -3.48
C ARG A 71 -3.23 -5.90 -4.21
N ALA A 72 -3.14 -4.62 -3.93
CA ALA A 72 -3.79 -3.55 -4.66
C ALA A 72 -2.77 -2.74 -5.46
N LEU A 73 -3.10 -2.50 -6.73
CA LEU A 73 -2.37 -1.58 -7.59
C LEU A 73 -3.21 -0.32 -7.80
N ALA A 74 -2.60 0.84 -7.59
CA ALA A 74 -3.25 2.13 -7.77
C ALA A 74 -2.32 3.11 -8.49
N SER A 75 -2.87 3.94 -9.37
CA SER A 75 -2.10 5.04 -9.94
C SER A 75 -1.73 6.03 -8.83
N VAL A 76 -0.51 6.56 -8.83
CA VAL A 76 -0.17 7.68 -7.95
C VAL A 76 -1.06 8.87 -8.31
N PRO A 77 -1.84 9.45 -7.35
CA PRO A 77 -2.71 10.59 -7.63
C PRO A 77 -1.91 11.80 -8.12
N ARG A 78 -2.38 12.47 -9.16
CA ARG A 78 -1.77 13.71 -9.68
C ARG A 78 -2.87 14.72 -9.96
N PRO A 79 -2.80 15.95 -9.40
CA PRO A 79 -1.73 16.47 -8.53
C PRO A 79 -1.80 15.89 -7.10
N GLY A 80 -0.71 16.01 -6.32
CA GLY A 80 -0.70 15.75 -4.87
C GLY A 80 0.02 14.48 -4.41
N GLY A 81 0.13 13.46 -5.26
CA GLY A 81 0.88 12.23 -4.94
C GLY A 81 2.39 12.39 -4.93
N GLU A 82 2.95 13.47 -5.51
CA GLU A 82 4.40 13.68 -5.57
C GLU A 82 5.05 13.72 -4.18
N LYS A 83 4.37 14.31 -3.19
CA LYS A 83 4.86 14.38 -1.81
C LYS A 83 4.93 13.01 -1.15
N ILE A 84 4.00 12.12 -1.48
CA ILE A 84 4.01 10.73 -1.00
C ILE A 84 5.14 9.94 -1.66
N VAL A 85 5.36 10.13 -2.97
CA VAL A 85 6.48 9.49 -3.69
C VAL A 85 7.82 9.96 -3.14
N GLN A 86 8.00 11.26 -2.89
CA GLN A 86 9.20 11.81 -2.22
C GLN A 86 9.38 11.25 -0.81
N TYR A 87 8.30 11.08 -0.07
CA TYR A 87 8.35 10.47 1.25
C TYR A 87 8.76 9.00 1.18
N TRP A 88 8.19 8.22 0.25
CA TRP A 88 8.59 6.84 0.00
C TRP A 88 10.06 6.75 -0.40
N ALA A 89 10.54 7.61 -1.30
CA ALA A 89 11.94 7.61 -1.70
C ALA A 89 12.92 7.87 -0.53
N SER A 90 12.49 8.60 0.50
CA SER A 90 13.32 8.93 1.67
C SER A 90 13.16 7.97 2.85
N ARG A 91 12.01 7.30 3.00
CA ARG A 91 11.65 6.53 4.21
C ARG A 91 11.06 5.14 3.94
N GLY A 92 10.82 4.80 2.68
CA GLY A 92 10.20 3.56 2.25
C GLY A 92 11.20 2.45 1.98
N SER A 93 10.69 1.38 1.35
CA SER A 93 11.45 0.21 0.89
C SER A 93 11.07 -0.10 -0.55
N ASN A 94 11.96 -0.81 -1.25
CA ASN A 94 11.70 -1.35 -2.60
C ASN A 94 10.87 -2.65 -2.57
N GLN A 95 10.66 -3.21 -1.38
CA GLN A 95 9.93 -4.45 -1.16
C GLN A 95 8.86 -4.24 -0.10
N THR A 96 7.73 -4.91 -0.29
CA THR A 96 6.72 -5.03 0.75
C THR A 96 7.16 -6.05 1.79
N ARG A 97 6.56 -6.00 2.98
CA ARG A 97 6.78 -7.01 4.02
C ARG A 97 6.37 -8.44 3.63
N TYR A 98 5.63 -8.60 2.52
CA TYR A 98 5.16 -9.90 2.02
C TYR A 98 5.93 -10.35 0.77
N ALA A 99 7.03 -9.69 0.41
CA ALA A 99 7.80 -9.96 -0.81
C ALA A 99 8.22 -11.43 -0.97
N GLU A 100 8.53 -12.12 0.14
CA GLU A 100 8.92 -13.53 0.13
C GLU A 100 7.80 -14.49 -0.31
N ILE A 101 6.53 -14.10 -0.14
CA ILE A 101 5.38 -14.92 -0.55
C ILE A 101 5.03 -14.72 -2.03
N ASN A 102 5.50 -13.61 -2.61
CA ASN A 102 5.16 -13.19 -3.96
C ASN A 102 6.25 -13.53 -5.01
N SER A 103 7.27 -14.29 -4.61
CA SER A 103 8.43 -14.66 -5.43
C SER A 103 8.19 -15.94 -6.22
#